data_AF-A0A507FBQ8-F1
#
_entry.id   AF-A0A507FBQ8-F1
#
_cell.length_a   1.000
_cell.length_b   1.000
_cell.length_c   1.000
_cell.angle_alpha   90.00
_cell.angle_beta   90.00
_cell.angle_gamma   90.00
#
_symmetry.space_group_name_H-M   'P 1'
#
loop_
_entity.id
_entity.type
_entity.pdbx_description
1 polymer ?
#
loop_
_entity_poly.entity_id
_entity_poly.type
_entity_poly.pdbx_seq_one_letter_code
_entity_poly.pdbx_strand_id
1 'polypeptide(L)'
;MEANHRAYSSGVTSKKPVLVVVGTTGVGKSNLAMEIAARVGIKGEVINADSMQVYKGMDVITNKVTPEERSRVPHHLLDFVDPMSEYSVLQFERDALAVIDEIHSRGKVPILVGGTHYYIQSILWDSNLVSSKREEQQQPEDEKCNDDDTRAHPSIDPDLALAISNALKQSDATFKLKDEQTQAETATEIVRLLSLVDPVMALRWHPNDWRKNRRSLQVFYTTGERHSDILDKQKEDGGGSLRFRTGVFWLWAENKMLDARLDGRVHDMIKNGLFSEITEMRRKVVAGQVAGTDMQTDSSNPIDYTRGVMQTIGFKEFDAYLTKLDEHAPSPTTQELEKLKAQAVESMQAATRRYARKQVTWIKNKLGPKCLMEARKADMSGSIAFWALDASDLTAWSKNVGDEGVRLANEFIAGTHASKPSDFTLQLLQVEDAELLPPTGTPSLKADWTSRVCEVCLDKGGKPKLVHGAREWAIHVKSNSHTKMVKRQKRRQEFKQWDEKKRASGEGDLGK
;
A
#
# COMPACT_ATOMS: atom_id res chain seq x y z
N MET A 1 2.71 44.17 17.10
CA MET A 1 2.04 42.99 17.67
C MET A 1 0.58 42.84 17.21
N GLU A 2 0.12 43.54 16.17
CA GLU A 2 -1.17 43.25 15.52
C GLU A 2 -1.04 43.56 14.02
N ALA A 3 -0.86 42.53 13.20
CA ALA A 3 -1.12 42.54 11.74
C ALA A 3 -0.67 41.19 11.17
N ASN A 4 -1.60 40.22 11.06
CA ASN A 4 -1.57 39.14 10.05
C ASN A 4 -2.77 38.18 10.11
N HIS A 5 -3.78 38.45 10.94
CA HIS A 5 -4.98 37.61 11.03
C HIS A 5 -5.98 37.73 9.85
N ARG A 6 -5.62 38.42 8.75
CA ARG A 6 -6.54 38.75 7.64
C ARG A 6 -6.39 37.93 6.35
N ALA A 7 -5.64 36.84 6.33
CA ALA A 7 -5.49 36.02 5.12
C ALA A 7 -6.66 35.04 4.85
N TYR A 8 -7.58 34.85 5.79
CA TYR A 8 -8.74 33.96 5.65
C TYR A 8 -10.03 34.74 5.90
N SER A 9 -10.41 35.63 4.97
CA SER A 9 -11.67 36.37 5.06
C SER A 9 -12.80 35.63 4.34
N SER A 10 -13.77 35.23 5.15
CA SER A 10 -15.23 35.25 4.92
C SER A 10 -15.79 34.44 3.74
N GLY A 11 -16.30 33.26 4.08
CA GLY A 11 -17.32 32.53 3.31
C GLY A 11 -16.78 31.33 2.53
N VAL A 12 -16.43 30.24 3.24
CA VAL A 12 -16.38 28.81 2.83
C VAL A 12 -15.45 28.06 3.81
N THR A 13 -16.04 27.25 4.70
CA THR A 13 -15.46 26.26 5.66
C THR A 13 -14.24 26.66 6.51
N SER A 14 -14.32 26.51 7.84
CA SER A 14 -13.28 26.87 8.83
C SER A 14 -11.98 26.03 8.80
N LYS A 15 -11.83 25.11 7.84
CA LYS A 15 -10.71 24.16 7.79
C LYS A 15 -9.55 24.72 6.96
N LYS A 16 -8.32 24.62 7.49
CA LYS A 16 -7.10 25.10 6.82
C LYS A 16 -6.79 24.27 5.56
N PRO A 17 -6.17 24.86 4.52
CA PRO A 17 -5.91 24.18 3.26
C PRO A 17 -4.70 23.24 3.32
N VAL A 18 -4.81 22.07 2.70
CA VAL A 18 -3.71 21.12 2.46
C VAL A 18 -3.73 20.75 0.98
N LEU A 19 -2.57 20.78 0.32
CA LEU A 19 -2.43 20.30 -1.05
C LEU A 19 -1.83 18.89 -1.05
N VAL A 20 -2.25 18.06 -2.00
CA VAL A 20 -1.78 16.67 -2.11
C VAL A 20 -1.43 16.37 -3.56
N VAL A 21 -0.20 15.90 -3.80
CA VAL A 21 0.25 15.47 -5.12
C VAL A 21 0.40 13.94 -5.14
N VAL A 22 -0.48 13.28 -5.89
CA VAL A 22 -0.55 11.82 -6.04
C VAL A 22 -0.30 11.39 -7.48
N GLY A 23 -0.01 10.11 -7.66
CA GLY A 23 0.30 9.55 -8.98
C GLY A 23 1.27 8.38 -8.87
N THR A 24 1.66 7.83 -10.02
CA THR A 24 2.59 6.70 -10.03
C THR A 24 4.01 7.14 -9.72
N THR A 25 4.92 6.18 -9.53
CA THR A 25 6.35 6.48 -9.67
C THR A 25 6.67 6.91 -11.12
N GLY A 26 7.67 7.77 -11.33
CA GLY A 26 8.11 8.21 -12.67
C GLY A 26 7.30 9.31 -13.39
N VAL A 27 6.22 9.85 -12.79
CA VAL A 27 5.41 10.93 -13.42
C VAL A 27 5.76 12.35 -12.97
N GLY A 28 6.81 12.53 -12.16
CA GLY A 28 7.26 13.88 -11.77
C GLY A 28 6.54 14.51 -10.56
N LYS A 29 5.96 13.70 -9.66
CA LYS A 29 5.24 14.21 -8.46
C LYS A 29 6.05 15.23 -7.64
N SER A 30 7.31 14.94 -7.37
CA SER A 30 8.19 15.84 -6.61
C SER A 30 8.42 17.16 -7.33
N ASN A 31 8.59 17.13 -8.66
CA ASN A 31 8.79 18.32 -9.48
C ASN A 31 7.56 19.25 -9.38
N LEU A 32 6.36 18.71 -9.58
CA LEU A 32 5.15 19.53 -9.46
C LEU A 32 5.00 20.09 -8.04
N ALA A 33 5.26 19.28 -7.02
CA ALA A 33 5.13 19.76 -5.64
C ALA A 33 6.10 20.89 -5.31
N MET A 34 7.35 20.81 -5.78
CA MET A 34 8.32 21.90 -5.64
C MET A 34 7.93 23.13 -6.44
N GLU A 35 7.42 22.97 -7.66
CA GLU A 35 6.91 24.08 -8.47
C GLU A 35 5.74 24.79 -7.78
N ILE A 36 4.76 24.04 -7.26
CA ILE A 36 3.67 24.58 -6.46
C ILE A 36 4.24 25.31 -5.25
N ALA A 37 5.08 24.66 -4.45
CA ALA A 37 5.63 25.24 -3.22
C ALA A 37 6.36 26.57 -3.44
N ALA A 38 7.06 26.69 -4.58
CA ALA A 38 7.85 27.86 -4.93
C ALA A 38 7.04 28.98 -5.60
N ARG A 39 5.98 28.63 -6.37
CA ARG A 39 5.28 29.57 -7.25
C ARG A 39 3.89 30.00 -6.76
N VAL A 40 3.32 29.32 -5.75
CA VAL A 40 2.05 29.76 -5.17
C VAL A 40 2.23 31.03 -4.34
N GLY A 41 1.16 31.85 -4.24
CA GLY A 41 1.21 33.15 -3.55
C GLY A 41 1.55 33.06 -2.06
N ILE A 42 1.36 31.89 -1.44
CA ILE A 42 1.77 31.58 -0.07
C ILE A 42 2.84 30.49 -0.15
N LYS A 43 4.03 30.71 0.43
CA LYS A 43 5.11 29.72 0.40
C LYS A 43 4.63 28.35 0.90
N GLY A 44 4.91 27.31 0.13
CA GLY A 44 4.60 25.94 0.49
C GLY A 44 5.79 25.20 1.13
N GLU A 45 5.49 24.14 1.86
CA GLU A 45 6.48 23.17 2.36
C GLU A 45 6.03 21.75 2.03
N VAL A 46 6.95 20.88 1.62
CA VAL A 46 6.65 19.53 1.17
C VAL A 46 6.70 18.55 2.34
N ILE A 47 5.70 17.69 2.45
CA ILE A 47 5.65 16.58 3.39
C ILE A 47 5.71 15.28 2.58
N ASN A 48 6.72 14.45 2.83
CA ASN A 48 6.86 13.16 2.16
C ASN A 48 5.79 12.17 2.65
N ALA A 49 5.14 11.48 1.72
CA ALA A 49 4.19 10.40 1.98
C ALA A 49 4.58 9.13 1.19
N ASP A 50 5.87 8.81 1.14
CA ASP A 50 6.40 7.57 0.56
C ASP A 50 7.03 6.72 1.66
N SER A 51 6.48 5.53 1.90
CA SER A 51 6.89 4.66 3.00
C SER A 51 8.35 4.22 2.94
N MET A 52 9.00 4.30 1.77
CA MET A 52 10.41 3.92 1.62
C MET A 52 11.35 5.12 1.72
N GLN A 53 10.90 6.33 1.37
CA GLN A 53 11.74 7.54 1.39
C GLN A 53 11.96 8.12 2.80
N VAL A 54 11.22 7.61 3.79
CA VAL A 54 11.41 7.97 5.21
C VAL A 54 12.74 7.46 5.77
N TYR A 55 13.31 6.38 5.22
CA TYR A 55 14.50 5.71 5.77
C TYR A 55 15.82 6.38 5.39
N LYS A 56 16.78 6.39 6.32
CA LYS A 56 18.10 7.02 6.14
C LYS A 56 19.02 6.29 5.15
N GLY A 57 19.72 7.04 4.29
CA GLY A 57 20.90 6.57 3.55
C GLY A 57 20.62 5.60 2.38
N MET A 58 19.43 5.67 1.79
CA MET A 58 19.00 4.88 0.62
C MET A 58 18.34 5.79 -0.40
N ASP A 59 19.13 6.70 -0.93
CA ASP A 59 18.64 7.82 -1.73
C ASP A 59 18.40 7.41 -3.17
N VAL A 60 19.27 6.55 -3.72
CA VAL A 60 19.21 6.11 -5.11
C VAL A 60 18.06 5.14 -5.32
N ILE A 61 18.00 4.05 -4.54
CA ILE A 61 17.01 2.98 -4.64
C ILE A 61 15.59 3.47 -4.34
N THR A 62 15.44 4.38 -3.37
CA THR A 62 14.13 4.97 -3.03
C THR A 62 13.82 6.23 -3.85
N ASN A 63 14.76 6.68 -4.70
CA ASN A 63 14.65 7.82 -5.59
C ASN A 63 14.19 9.08 -4.85
N LYS A 64 14.94 9.43 -3.79
CA LYS A 64 14.71 10.68 -3.07
C LYS A 64 15.09 11.86 -3.98
N VAL A 65 14.49 13.01 -3.68
CA VAL A 65 14.93 14.29 -4.25
C VAL A 65 16.38 14.55 -3.85
N THR A 66 17.18 15.12 -4.74
CA THR A 66 18.60 15.36 -4.45
C THR A 66 18.76 16.45 -3.38
N PRO A 67 19.92 16.54 -2.69
CA PRO A 67 20.19 17.63 -1.76
C PRO A 67 20.00 19.02 -2.38
N GLU A 68 20.38 19.20 -3.65
CA GLU A 68 20.23 20.45 -4.38
C GLU A 68 18.76 20.81 -4.62
N GLU A 69 17.93 19.82 -4.98
CA GLU A 69 16.48 20.00 -5.12
C GLU A 69 15.83 20.29 -3.78
N ARG A 70 16.22 19.55 -2.73
CA ARG A 70 15.75 19.74 -1.35
C ARG A 70 16.11 21.11 -0.79
N SER A 71 17.22 21.72 -1.23
CA SER A 71 17.61 23.06 -0.79
C SER A 71 16.65 24.17 -1.26
N ARG A 72 15.88 23.92 -2.34
CA ARG A 72 14.96 24.90 -2.94
C ARG A 72 13.65 25.03 -2.16
N VAL A 73 13.18 23.94 -1.55
CA VAL A 73 11.90 23.86 -0.85
C VAL A 73 12.06 22.97 0.39
N PRO A 74 11.64 23.38 1.60
CA PRO A 74 11.70 22.53 2.78
C PRO A 74 10.94 21.21 2.58
N HIS A 75 11.58 20.09 2.96
CA HIS A 75 11.01 18.74 2.91
C HIS A 75 11.00 18.12 4.31
N HIS A 76 9.82 17.69 4.75
CA HIS A 76 9.54 17.02 6.01
C HIS A 76 9.31 15.52 5.81
N LEU A 77 9.51 14.75 6.89
CA LEU A 77 9.34 13.28 6.93
C LEU A 77 10.12 12.53 5.84
N LEU A 78 11.26 13.08 5.43
CA LEU A 78 12.16 12.50 4.44
C LEU A 78 13.48 12.17 5.12
N ASP A 79 14.00 10.97 4.91
CA ASP A 79 15.37 10.58 5.32
C ASP A 79 15.63 10.74 6.84
N PHE A 80 14.70 10.27 7.69
CA PHE A 80 14.75 10.47 9.15
C PHE A 80 14.59 9.20 9.99
N VAL A 81 14.00 8.14 9.43
CA VAL A 81 13.81 6.85 10.10
C VAL A 81 15.09 6.04 9.99
N ASP A 82 15.55 5.48 11.10
CA ASP A 82 16.68 4.56 11.10
C ASP A 82 16.30 3.24 10.39
N PRO A 83 17.12 2.70 9.48
CA PRO A 83 16.89 1.38 8.88
C PRO A 83 16.70 0.23 9.90
N MET A 84 17.15 0.40 11.16
CA MET A 84 16.91 -0.50 12.30
C MET A 84 15.51 -0.42 12.91
N SER A 85 14.74 0.60 12.55
CA SER A 85 13.38 0.80 13.03
C SER A 85 12.37 0.43 11.96
N GLU A 86 11.15 0.09 12.38
CA GLU A 86 10.00 0.03 11.47
C GLU A 86 9.24 1.34 11.52
N TYR A 87 8.57 1.69 10.42
CA TYR A 87 7.73 2.88 10.34
C TYR A 87 6.32 2.53 9.90
N SER A 88 5.36 2.78 10.78
CA SER A 88 3.95 2.41 10.60
C SER A 88 3.10 3.58 10.09
N VAL A 89 1.90 3.25 9.60
CA VAL A 89 0.91 4.26 9.19
C VAL A 89 0.43 5.13 10.36
N LEU A 90 0.43 4.59 11.59
CA LEU A 90 -0.01 5.32 12.79
C LEU A 90 1.03 6.37 13.19
N GLN A 91 2.30 5.97 13.17
CA GLN A 91 3.43 6.89 13.36
C GLN A 91 3.41 7.99 12.29
N PHE A 92 3.21 7.60 11.02
CA PHE A 92 3.06 8.56 9.94
C PHE A 92 1.91 9.54 10.15
N GLU A 93 0.73 9.07 10.57
CA GLU A 93 -0.42 9.94 10.83
C GLU A 93 -0.09 10.98 11.90
N ARG A 94 0.41 10.54 13.06
CA ARG A 94 0.81 11.43 14.15
C ARG A 94 1.86 12.45 13.69
N ASP A 95 2.95 11.99 13.09
CA ASP A 95 4.09 12.83 12.75
C ASP A 95 3.72 13.82 11.63
N ALA A 96 2.93 13.40 10.63
CA ALA A 96 2.50 14.28 9.54
C ALA A 96 1.45 15.30 9.99
N LEU A 97 0.53 14.94 10.90
CA LEU A 97 -0.43 15.91 11.46
C LEU A 97 0.29 17.01 12.25
N ALA A 98 1.28 16.63 13.08
CA ALA A 98 2.09 17.59 13.80
C ALA A 98 2.83 18.57 12.85
N VAL A 99 3.44 18.04 11.79
CA VAL A 99 4.11 18.86 10.76
C VAL A 99 3.12 19.77 10.01
N ILE A 100 1.91 19.28 9.69
CA ILE A 100 0.87 20.08 9.05
C ILE A 100 0.50 21.28 9.93
N ASP A 101 0.26 21.04 11.22
CA ASP A 101 -0.07 22.10 12.17
C ASP A 101 1.07 23.11 12.32
N GLU A 102 2.32 22.64 12.35
CA GLU A 102 3.52 23.48 12.41
C GLU A 102 3.63 24.39 11.18
N ILE A 103 3.44 23.85 9.97
CA ILE A 103 3.48 24.59 8.70
C ILE A 103 2.36 25.64 8.66
N HIS A 104 1.14 25.24 9.04
CA HIS A 104 0.01 26.15 9.13
C HIS A 104 0.21 27.26 10.16
N SER A 105 0.87 26.98 11.29
CA SER A 105 1.19 27.98 12.32
C SER A 105 2.10 29.09 11.80
N ARG A 106 2.95 28.78 10.81
CA ARG A 106 3.81 29.74 10.08
C ARG A 106 3.08 30.48 8.95
N GLY A 107 1.79 30.27 8.76
CA GLY A 107 1.02 30.85 7.65
C GLY A 107 1.42 30.30 6.28
N LYS A 108 2.01 29.10 6.23
CA LYS A 108 2.44 28.41 5.00
C LYS A 108 1.46 27.31 4.62
N VAL A 109 1.58 26.80 3.40
CA VAL A 109 0.70 25.72 2.89
C VAL A 109 1.45 24.38 2.87
N PRO A 110 0.97 23.35 3.58
CA PRO A 110 1.53 22.01 3.52
C PRO A 110 1.15 21.31 2.21
N ILE A 111 2.14 20.67 1.60
CA ILE A 111 2.00 19.94 0.33
C ILE A 111 2.43 18.49 0.54
N LEU A 112 1.46 17.59 0.65
CA LEU A 112 1.71 16.16 0.85
C LEU A 112 2.02 15.48 -0.49
N VAL A 113 3.13 14.76 -0.57
CA VAL A 113 3.61 14.17 -1.85
C VAL A 113 4.06 12.75 -1.63
N GLY A 114 3.50 11.80 -2.39
CA GLY A 114 3.95 10.42 -2.24
C GLY A 114 3.24 9.39 -3.09
N GLY A 115 3.84 8.20 -3.16
CA GLY A 115 3.26 7.02 -3.81
C GLY A 115 2.46 6.12 -2.87
N THR A 116 2.53 6.36 -1.55
CA THR A 116 1.87 5.54 -0.53
C THR A 116 0.49 6.10 -0.25
N HIS A 117 -0.44 5.83 -1.15
CA HIS A 117 -1.76 6.44 -1.06
C HIS A 117 -2.55 6.07 0.20
N TYR A 118 -2.19 4.96 0.86
CA TYR A 118 -2.73 4.60 2.16
C TYR A 118 -2.33 5.58 3.27
N TYR A 119 -1.10 6.11 3.24
CA TYR A 119 -0.62 7.16 4.15
C TYR A 119 -1.37 8.47 3.87
N ILE A 120 -1.55 8.82 2.60
CA ILE A 120 -2.37 10.00 2.24
C ILE A 120 -3.79 9.86 2.78
N GLN A 121 -4.39 8.66 2.69
CA GLN A 121 -5.74 8.41 3.20
C GLN A 121 -5.88 8.60 4.72
N SER A 122 -4.87 8.25 5.52
CA SER A 122 -4.94 8.46 6.97
C SER A 122 -4.94 9.95 7.35
N ILE A 123 -4.23 10.77 6.59
CA ILE A 123 -4.20 12.22 6.83
C ILE A 123 -5.49 12.90 6.39
N LEU A 124 -6.08 12.46 5.27
CA LEU A 124 -7.23 13.15 4.72
C LEU A 124 -8.53 12.89 5.49
N TRP A 125 -8.73 11.69 6.03
CA TRP A 125 -9.98 11.31 6.71
C TRP A 125 -9.74 10.80 8.12
N ASP A 126 -10.48 11.35 9.07
CA ASP A 126 -10.30 11.10 10.51
C ASP A 126 -10.60 9.66 10.94
N SER A 127 -11.47 8.96 10.22
CA SER A 127 -11.97 7.65 10.65
C SER A 127 -11.29 6.46 9.98
N ASN A 128 -10.17 6.63 9.28
CA ASN A 128 -9.63 5.52 8.47
C ASN A 128 -8.83 4.48 9.28
N LEU A 129 -8.40 4.79 10.51
CA LEU A 129 -7.54 3.93 11.33
C LEU A 129 -8.17 3.65 12.69
N VAL A 130 -8.17 2.37 13.09
CA VAL A 130 -8.88 1.86 14.27
C VAL A 130 -8.02 1.95 15.54
N SER A 131 -7.31 3.05 15.77
CA SER A 131 -6.41 3.16 16.95
C SER A 131 -6.44 4.51 17.67
N SER A 132 -6.99 5.56 17.09
CA SER A 132 -6.77 6.94 17.56
C SER A 132 -7.65 7.41 18.73
N LYS A 133 -8.69 6.67 19.15
CA LYS A 133 -9.65 7.20 20.14
C LYS A 133 -9.36 6.90 21.62
N ARG A 134 -8.34 6.12 21.98
CA ARG A 134 -8.13 5.73 23.40
C ARG A 134 -6.74 5.99 23.98
N GLU A 135 -5.72 6.20 23.16
CA GLU A 135 -4.36 6.50 23.67
C GLU A 135 -4.30 7.87 24.36
N GLU A 136 -5.16 8.82 24.01
CA GLU A 136 -5.16 10.17 24.61
C GLU A 136 -5.76 10.26 26.03
N GLN A 137 -6.40 9.21 26.56
CA GLN A 137 -7.07 9.31 27.86
C GLN A 137 -6.38 8.59 29.03
N GLN A 138 -5.23 7.95 28.84
CA GLN A 138 -4.48 7.33 29.95
C GLN A 138 -3.04 6.99 29.54
N GLN A 139 -2.07 7.89 29.77
CA GLN A 139 -0.73 7.54 30.31
C GLN A 139 0.16 8.80 30.52
N PRO A 140 1.01 8.84 31.57
CA PRO A 140 2.03 9.87 31.76
C PRO A 140 3.20 9.71 30.79
N GLU A 141 3.82 10.83 30.44
CA GLU A 141 5.05 10.96 29.67
C GLU A 141 6.22 10.31 30.43
N ASP A 142 6.58 9.07 30.10
CA ASP A 142 7.94 8.50 30.24
C ASP A 142 7.91 6.98 30.06
N GLU A 143 7.65 6.48 28.85
CA GLU A 143 8.03 5.10 28.48
C GLU A 143 8.18 4.99 26.96
N LYS A 144 9.38 4.64 26.50
CA LYS A 144 9.67 4.38 25.08
C LYS A 144 8.90 3.12 24.66
N CYS A 145 7.80 3.30 23.94
CA CYS A 145 6.94 2.20 23.53
C CYS A 145 7.57 1.39 22.39
N ASN A 146 7.88 0.12 22.65
CA ASN A 146 7.96 -0.92 21.63
C ASN A 146 6.52 -1.37 21.33
N ASP A 147 6.14 -1.51 20.06
CA ASP A 147 4.81 -1.92 19.56
C ASP A 147 4.32 -3.33 20.04
N ASP A 148 4.98 -3.95 21.02
CA ASP A 148 4.79 -5.35 21.45
C ASP A 148 3.95 -5.51 22.75
N ASP A 149 3.61 -4.42 23.46
CA ASP A 149 2.82 -4.49 24.71
C ASP A 149 1.35 -4.06 24.50
N THR A 150 0.65 -4.72 23.57
CA THR A 150 -0.80 -4.50 23.43
C THR A 150 -1.55 -5.35 24.47
N ARG A 151 -2.18 -4.71 25.45
CA ARG A 151 -3.00 -5.39 26.47
C ARG A 151 -4.38 -5.72 25.93
N ALA A 152 -4.93 -6.86 26.37
CA ALA A 152 -6.29 -7.27 26.05
C ALA A 152 -7.29 -6.26 26.61
N HIS A 153 -8.35 -5.98 25.85
CA HIS A 153 -9.43 -5.15 26.36
C HIS A 153 -10.12 -5.84 27.56
N PRO A 154 -10.41 -5.12 28.68
CA PRO A 154 -10.96 -5.72 29.89
C PRO A 154 -12.32 -6.42 29.72
N SER A 155 -13.05 -6.14 28.65
CA SER A 155 -14.35 -6.76 28.37
C SER A 155 -14.25 -8.14 27.70
N ILE A 156 -13.06 -8.57 27.32
CA ILE A 156 -12.84 -9.86 26.65
C ILE A 156 -12.69 -10.94 27.72
N ASP A 157 -13.34 -12.09 27.50
CA ASP A 157 -13.18 -13.27 28.34
C ASP A 157 -11.68 -13.63 28.50
N PRO A 158 -11.17 -13.88 29.73
CA PRO A 158 -9.75 -14.12 29.96
C PRO A 158 -9.16 -15.30 29.18
N ASP A 159 -9.92 -16.39 29.02
CA ASP A 159 -9.45 -17.58 28.29
C ASP A 159 -9.38 -17.29 26.79
N LEU A 160 -10.38 -16.58 26.25
CA LEU A 160 -10.37 -16.11 24.87
C LEU A 160 -9.23 -15.10 24.62
N ALA A 161 -9.00 -14.16 25.54
CA ALA A 161 -7.92 -13.19 25.46
C ALA A 161 -6.55 -13.89 25.45
N LEU A 162 -6.36 -14.91 26.29
CA LEU A 162 -5.15 -15.71 26.30
C LEU A 162 -4.95 -16.48 24.99
N ALA A 163 -6.02 -17.12 24.47
CA ALA A 163 -5.97 -17.81 23.18
C ALA A 163 -5.58 -16.88 22.03
N ILE A 164 -6.18 -15.68 21.99
CA ILE A 164 -5.85 -14.66 20.97
C ILE A 164 -4.41 -14.18 21.15
N SER A 165 -3.99 -13.84 22.36
CA SER A 165 -2.62 -13.38 22.66
C SER A 165 -1.58 -14.43 22.20
N ASN A 166 -1.82 -15.70 22.51
CA ASN A 166 -0.95 -16.80 22.09
C ASN A 166 -0.91 -16.94 20.57
N ALA A 167 -2.05 -16.86 19.88
CA ALA A 167 -2.10 -16.94 18.42
C ALA A 167 -1.39 -15.75 17.75
N LEU A 168 -1.51 -14.53 18.31
CA LEU A 168 -0.81 -13.34 17.82
C LEU A 168 0.71 -13.48 18.01
N LYS A 169 1.17 -13.87 19.21
CA LYS A 169 2.60 -14.10 19.50
C LYS A 169 3.19 -15.22 18.66
N GLN A 170 2.47 -16.33 18.51
CA GLN A 170 2.88 -17.41 17.62
C GLN A 170 2.96 -16.92 16.18
N SER A 171 2.04 -16.08 15.71
CA SER A 171 2.12 -15.52 14.37
C SER A 171 3.37 -14.67 14.13
N ASP A 172 3.84 -13.93 15.15
CA ASP A 172 5.08 -13.16 15.06
C ASP A 172 6.32 -14.06 15.11
N ALA A 173 6.29 -15.16 15.87
CA ALA A 173 7.38 -16.14 15.96
C ALA A 173 7.48 -17.05 14.71
N THR A 174 6.36 -17.63 14.26
CA THR A 174 6.30 -18.54 13.10
C THR A 174 6.70 -17.84 11.80
N PHE A 175 6.49 -16.53 11.72
CA PHE A 175 6.91 -15.75 10.56
C PHE A 175 8.44 -15.75 10.36
N LYS A 176 9.20 -15.91 11.45
CA LYS A 176 10.67 -16.02 11.39
C LYS A 176 11.17 -17.34 10.81
N LEU A 177 10.41 -18.44 10.95
CA LEU A 177 10.93 -19.80 10.75
C LEU A 177 10.69 -20.44 9.38
N LYS A 178 10.02 -19.76 8.42
CA LYS A 178 9.73 -20.25 7.04
C LYS A 178 9.17 -21.69 6.89
N ASP A 179 8.77 -22.36 7.96
CA ASP A 179 8.11 -23.65 7.86
C ASP A 179 6.69 -23.46 7.31
N GLU A 180 6.46 -23.90 6.07
CA GLU A 180 5.17 -23.74 5.36
C GLU A 180 4.02 -24.40 6.13
N GLN A 181 4.31 -25.49 6.86
CA GLN A 181 3.30 -26.21 7.62
C GLN A 181 2.88 -25.42 8.87
N THR A 182 3.83 -25.00 9.71
CA THR A 182 3.53 -24.19 10.90
C THR A 182 2.85 -22.86 10.51
N GLN A 183 3.26 -22.21 9.41
CA GLN A 183 2.61 -20.99 8.93
C GLN A 183 1.15 -21.22 8.52
N ALA A 184 0.85 -22.34 7.88
CA ALA A 184 -0.51 -22.70 7.49
C ALA A 184 -1.40 -23.02 8.71
N GLU A 185 -0.83 -23.68 9.72
CA GLU A 185 -1.52 -23.97 11.00
C GLU A 185 -1.85 -22.68 11.75
N THR A 186 -0.88 -21.80 11.96
CA THR A 186 -1.09 -20.49 12.62
C THR A 186 -2.10 -19.63 11.86
N ALA A 187 -2.03 -19.57 10.53
CA ALA A 187 -3.00 -18.83 9.72
C ALA A 187 -4.42 -19.41 9.85
N THR A 188 -4.55 -20.73 9.95
CA THR A 188 -5.84 -21.40 10.14
C THR A 188 -6.42 -21.09 11.52
N GLU A 189 -5.59 -21.09 12.57
CA GLU A 189 -6.03 -20.76 13.92
C GLU A 189 -6.48 -19.30 14.05
N ILE A 190 -5.75 -18.35 13.43
CA ILE A 190 -6.18 -16.94 13.37
C ILE A 190 -7.55 -16.80 12.72
N VAL A 191 -7.79 -17.49 11.60
CA VAL A 191 -9.09 -17.46 10.90
C VAL A 191 -10.18 -18.10 11.75
N ARG A 192 -9.88 -19.19 12.47
CA ARG A 192 -10.81 -19.83 13.40
C ARG A 192 -11.22 -18.89 14.53
N LEU A 193 -10.25 -18.27 15.22
CA LEU A 193 -10.50 -17.31 16.28
C LEU A 193 -11.27 -16.09 15.75
N LEU A 194 -10.89 -15.57 14.59
CA LEU A 194 -11.63 -14.47 13.95
C LEU A 194 -13.07 -14.86 13.62
N SER A 195 -13.32 -16.10 13.17
CA SER A 195 -14.67 -16.58 12.87
C SER A 195 -15.56 -16.69 14.10
N LEU A 196 -14.97 -16.93 15.29
CA LEU A 196 -15.69 -16.96 16.55
C LEU A 196 -16.09 -15.55 17.02
N VAL A 197 -15.21 -14.57 16.86
CA VAL A 197 -15.44 -13.20 17.37
C VAL A 197 -16.12 -12.28 16.35
N ASP A 198 -15.75 -12.38 15.07
CA ASP A 198 -16.20 -11.52 13.97
C ASP A 198 -16.34 -12.32 12.66
N PRO A 199 -17.42 -13.12 12.52
CA PRO A 199 -17.65 -13.96 11.34
C PRO A 199 -17.80 -13.14 10.05
N VAL A 200 -18.24 -11.88 10.14
CA VAL A 200 -18.38 -10.98 8.98
C VAL A 200 -17.01 -10.68 8.39
N MET A 201 -16.03 -10.34 9.23
CA MET A 201 -14.66 -10.12 8.77
C MET A 201 -13.96 -11.39 8.30
N ALA A 202 -14.20 -12.52 8.98
CA ALA A 202 -13.64 -13.81 8.57
C ALA A 202 -14.13 -14.23 7.16
N LEU A 203 -15.39 -13.95 6.82
CA LEU A 203 -15.94 -14.23 5.48
C LEU A 203 -15.43 -13.22 4.43
N ARG A 204 -15.20 -11.97 4.84
CA ARG A 204 -14.75 -10.89 3.97
C ARG A 204 -13.35 -11.10 3.42
N TRP A 205 -12.44 -11.65 4.23
CA TRP A 205 -11.06 -11.87 3.84
C TRP A 205 -10.82 -13.32 3.41
N HIS A 206 -9.91 -13.52 2.46
CA HIS A 206 -9.48 -14.87 2.12
C HIS A 206 -8.69 -15.46 3.31
N PRO A 207 -8.81 -16.77 3.63
CA PRO A 207 -8.06 -17.38 4.73
C PRO A 207 -6.54 -17.17 4.62
N ASN A 208 -6.01 -17.26 3.39
CA ASN A 208 -4.59 -16.98 3.10
C ASN A 208 -4.18 -15.51 3.25
N ASP A 209 -5.11 -14.55 3.35
CA ASP A 209 -4.83 -13.15 3.69
C ASP A 209 -4.60 -12.99 5.21
N TRP A 210 -3.70 -13.81 5.76
CA TRP A 210 -3.48 -13.95 7.19
C TRP A 210 -3.18 -12.62 7.88
N ARG A 211 -2.47 -11.68 7.23
CA ARG A 211 -2.19 -10.35 7.79
C ARG A 211 -3.46 -9.54 8.06
N LYS A 212 -4.45 -9.60 7.16
CA LYS A 212 -5.72 -8.89 7.33
C LYS A 212 -6.60 -9.57 8.38
N ASN A 213 -6.59 -10.91 8.42
CA ASN A 213 -7.25 -11.68 9.45
C ASN A 213 -6.67 -11.39 10.83
N ARG A 214 -5.34 -11.47 10.95
CA ARG A 214 -4.57 -11.10 12.15
C ARG A 214 -4.89 -9.69 12.60
N ARG A 215 -4.86 -8.69 11.69
CA ARG A 215 -5.17 -7.30 12.07
C ARG A 215 -6.60 -7.16 12.56
N SER A 216 -7.57 -7.84 11.94
CA SER A 216 -8.97 -7.80 12.40
C SER A 216 -9.13 -8.43 13.78
N LEU A 217 -8.40 -9.53 14.03
CA LEU A 217 -8.37 -10.17 15.34
C LEU A 217 -7.68 -9.28 16.40
N GLN A 218 -6.58 -8.62 16.03
CA GLN A 218 -5.87 -7.66 16.88
C GLN A 218 -6.76 -6.46 17.23
N VAL A 219 -7.52 -5.93 16.27
CA VAL A 219 -8.49 -4.85 16.53
C VAL A 219 -9.52 -5.28 17.58
N PHE A 220 -10.08 -6.48 17.48
CA PHE A 220 -10.99 -7.00 18.50
C PHE A 220 -10.28 -7.15 19.86
N TYR A 221 -9.07 -7.71 19.87
CA TYR A 221 -8.28 -7.92 21.07
C TYR A 221 -7.98 -6.63 21.84
N THR A 222 -7.71 -5.52 21.14
CA THR A 222 -7.37 -4.23 21.77
C THR A 222 -8.57 -3.37 22.08
N THR A 223 -9.62 -3.40 21.25
CA THR A 223 -10.79 -2.52 21.39
C THR A 223 -11.95 -3.16 22.15
N GLY A 224 -12.04 -4.49 22.15
CA GLY A 224 -13.20 -5.25 22.61
C GLY A 224 -14.41 -5.21 21.67
N GLU A 225 -14.33 -4.45 20.57
CA GLU A 225 -15.40 -4.33 19.57
C GLU A 225 -15.06 -5.13 18.30
N ARG A 226 -16.08 -5.67 17.63
CA ARG A 226 -15.89 -6.36 16.34
C ARG A 226 -15.43 -5.36 15.30
N HIS A 227 -14.44 -5.74 14.50
CA HIS A 227 -13.89 -4.86 13.48
C HIS A 227 -14.93 -4.55 12.40
N SER A 228 -15.84 -5.49 12.09
CA SER A 228 -17.01 -5.25 11.24
C SER A 228 -17.89 -4.11 11.74
N ASP A 229 -18.28 -4.16 13.03
CA ASP A 229 -19.11 -3.13 13.66
C ASP A 229 -18.43 -1.75 13.61
N ILE A 230 -17.12 -1.67 13.85
CA ILE A 230 -16.36 -0.41 13.75
C ILE A 230 -16.42 0.15 12.33
N LEU A 231 -16.23 -0.68 11.31
CA LEU A 231 -16.30 -0.23 9.92
C LEU A 231 -17.72 0.17 9.49
N ASP A 232 -18.75 -0.47 10.03
CA ASP A 232 -20.14 -0.12 9.72
C ASP A 232 -20.52 1.21 10.38
N LYS A 233 -20.14 1.44 11.66
CA LYS A 233 -20.22 2.77 12.29
C LYS A 233 -19.51 3.83 11.45
N GLN A 234 -18.30 3.53 10.97
CA GLN A 234 -17.56 4.46 10.10
C GLN A 234 -18.29 4.75 8.79
N LYS A 235 -18.99 3.78 8.19
CA LYS A 235 -19.78 4.01 6.96
C LYS A 235 -21.04 4.81 7.22
N GLU A 236 -21.74 4.55 8.33
CA GLU A 236 -22.92 5.30 8.77
C GLU A 236 -22.56 6.77 9.01
N ASP A 237 -21.39 7.03 9.59
CA ASP A 237 -20.81 8.37 9.73
C ASP A 237 -20.24 8.95 8.40
N GLY A 238 -20.50 8.29 7.26
CA GLY A 238 -20.11 8.75 5.94
C GLY A 238 -18.67 8.43 5.52
N GLY A 239 -17.96 7.52 6.19
CA GLY A 239 -16.58 7.13 5.87
C GLY A 239 -15.51 8.08 6.41
N GLY A 240 -15.88 8.83 7.46
CA GLY A 240 -15.06 9.83 8.15
C GLY A 240 -15.17 11.20 7.52
N SER A 241 -15.13 12.25 8.35
CA SER A 241 -15.06 13.62 7.84
C SER A 241 -13.65 13.95 7.34
N LEU A 242 -13.55 14.77 6.30
CA LEU A 242 -12.27 15.31 5.83
C LEU A 242 -11.63 16.15 6.94
N ARG A 243 -10.37 15.89 7.31
CA ARG A 243 -9.66 16.67 8.35
C ARG A 243 -9.42 18.11 7.92
N PHE A 244 -9.09 18.30 6.64
CA PHE A 244 -8.65 19.57 6.07
C PHE A 244 -9.46 19.94 4.83
N ARG A 245 -9.31 21.20 4.42
CA ARG A 245 -9.71 21.62 3.09
C ARG A 245 -8.64 21.15 2.09
N THR A 246 -8.93 20.17 1.24
CA THR A 246 -7.91 19.42 0.49
C THR A 246 -7.94 19.64 -1.04
N GLY A 247 -6.82 20.06 -1.63
CA GLY A 247 -6.63 20.11 -3.09
C GLY A 247 -5.78 18.94 -3.56
N VAL A 248 -6.35 17.99 -4.31
CA VAL A 248 -5.67 16.77 -4.75
C VAL A 248 -5.32 16.83 -6.24
N PHE A 249 -4.04 16.72 -6.55
CA PHE A 249 -3.46 16.70 -7.89
C PHE A 249 -3.00 15.29 -8.23
N TRP A 250 -3.68 14.64 -9.16
CA TRP A 250 -3.33 13.33 -9.69
C TRP A 250 -2.56 13.47 -11.00
N LEU A 251 -1.24 13.24 -10.95
CA LEU A 251 -0.44 13.13 -12.16
C LEU A 251 -0.65 11.75 -12.78
N TRP A 252 -1.06 11.75 -14.04
CA TRP A 252 -1.28 10.55 -14.82
C TRP A 252 -0.41 10.56 -16.08
N ALA A 253 0.01 9.37 -16.53
CA ALA A 253 0.70 9.21 -17.80
C ALA A 253 0.24 7.90 -18.47
N GLU A 254 0.22 7.90 -19.80
CA GLU A 254 -0.07 6.71 -20.59
C GLU A 254 0.95 5.60 -20.34
N ASN A 255 0.48 4.35 -20.22
CA ASN A 255 1.32 3.19 -19.89
C ASN A 255 2.53 3.02 -20.81
N LYS A 256 2.39 3.26 -22.12
CA LYS A 256 3.49 3.09 -23.08
C LYS A 256 4.63 4.07 -22.80
N MET A 257 4.28 5.34 -22.58
CA MET A 257 5.22 6.41 -22.26
C MET A 257 5.80 6.27 -20.86
N LEU A 258 4.98 5.80 -19.90
CA LEU A 258 5.38 5.58 -18.52
C LEU A 258 6.33 4.39 -18.40
N ASP A 259 6.06 3.24 -19.03
CA ASP A 259 6.90 2.05 -18.95
C ASP A 259 8.33 2.37 -19.46
N ALA A 260 8.46 3.10 -20.58
CA ALA A 260 9.75 3.55 -21.09
C ALA A 260 10.51 4.45 -20.09
N ARG A 261 9.81 5.36 -19.41
CA ARG A 261 10.41 6.23 -18.38
C ARG A 261 10.83 5.46 -17.13
N LEU A 262 10.03 4.49 -16.71
CA LEU A 262 10.36 3.64 -15.55
C LEU A 262 11.61 2.81 -15.82
N ASP A 263 11.73 2.27 -17.03
CA ASP A 263 12.91 1.51 -17.42
C ASP A 263 14.14 2.41 -17.55
N GLY A 264 14.01 3.58 -18.20
CA GLY A 264 15.08 4.58 -18.28
C GLY A 264 15.56 5.02 -16.90
N ARG A 265 14.64 5.25 -15.97
CA ARG A 265 14.96 5.59 -14.58
C ARG A 265 15.78 4.50 -13.88
N VAL A 266 15.47 3.22 -14.06
CA VAL A 266 16.28 2.14 -13.46
C VAL A 266 17.72 2.20 -13.99
N HIS A 267 17.91 2.51 -15.29
CA HIS A 267 19.25 2.71 -15.83
C HIS A 267 19.95 3.93 -15.25
N ASP A 268 19.23 5.03 -15.01
CA ASP A 268 19.81 6.21 -14.37
C ASP A 268 20.16 5.95 -12.89
N MET A 269 19.35 5.16 -12.17
CA MET A 269 19.69 4.67 -10.82
C MET A 269 21.00 3.88 -10.83
N ILE A 270 21.20 3.01 -11.83
CA ILE A 270 22.46 2.27 -12.00
C ILE A 270 23.65 3.22 -12.19
N LYS A 271 23.51 4.23 -13.06
CA LYS A 271 24.56 5.24 -13.29
C LYS A 271 24.85 6.04 -12.03
N ASN A 272 23.83 6.31 -11.22
CA ASN A 272 23.92 7.09 -9.98
C ASN A 272 24.38 6.25 -8.78
N GLY A 273 24.81 5.00 -8.97
CA GLY A 273 25.43 4.20 -7.91
C GLY A 273 24.50 3.23 -7.18
N LEU A 274 23.39 2.79 -7.80
CA LEU A 274 22.49 1.78 -7.22
C LEU A 274 23.23 0.56 -6.69
N PHE A 275 24.21 0.03 -7.43
CA PHE A 275 24.98 -1.16 -7.03
C PHE A 275 25.80 -0.93 -5.76
N SER A 276 26.38 0.27 -5.60
CA SER A 276 27.11 0.63 -4.39
C SER A 276 26.18 0.68 -3.18
N GLU A 277 24.99 1.27 -3.37
CA GLU A 277 24.00 1.43 -2.30
C GLU A 277 23.41 0.10 -1.85
N ILE A 278 23.02 -0.79 -2.78
CA ILE A 278 22.50 -2.12 -2.41
C ILE A 278 23.58 -3.01 -1.78
N THR A 279 24.85 -2.86 -2.18
CA THR A 279 25.96 -3.60 -1.57
C THR A 279 26.21 -3.12 -0.14
N GLU A 280 26.13 -1.81 0.10
CA GLU A 280 26.22 -1.26 1.45
C GLU A 280 25.03 -1.69 2.33
N MET A 281 23.82 -1.68 1.78
CA MET A 281 22.64 -2.17 2.46
C MET A 281 22.78 -3.66 2.82
N ARG A 282 23.31 -4.49 1.91
CA ARG A 282 23.61 -5.91 2.18
C ARG A 282 24.59 -6.08 3.33
N ARG A 283 25.66 -5.28 3.37
CA ARG A 283 26.63 -5.29 4.47
C ARG A 283 25.98 -4.95 5.81
N LYS A 284 25.14 -3.91 5.86
CA LYS A 284 24.41 -3.51 7.07
C LYS A 284 23.43 -4.61 7.51
N VAL A 285 22.73 -5.24 6.58
CA VAL A 285 21.82 -6.37 6.84
C VAL A 285 22.57 -7.56 7.48
N VAL A 286 23.71 -7.95 6.90
CA VAL A 286 24.55 -9.05 7.41
C VAL A 286 25.15 -8.71 8.79
N ALA A 287 25.49 -7.44 9.02
CA ALA A 287 26.00 -6.95 10.29
C ALA A 287 24.91 -6.78 11.38
N GLY A 288 23.65 -7.12 11.12
CA GLY A 288 22.55 -6.93 12.07
C GLY A 288 22.18 -5.45 12.30
N GLN A 289 22.50 -4.58 11.33
CA GLN A 289 22.25 -3.14 11.36
C GLN A 289 21.02 -2.73 10.51
N VAL A 290 20.08 -3.66 10.27
CA VAL A 290 18.75 -3.35 9.71
C VAL A 290 17.63 -4.05 10.51
N ALA A 291 16.45 -3.41 10.62
CA ALA A 291 15.31 -3.92 11.37
C ALA A 291 14.85 -5.27 10.80
N GLY A 292 14.57 -6.24 11.68
CA GLY A 292 14.07 -7.55 11.27
C GLY A 292 15.14 -8.54 10.81
N THR A 293 16.43 -8.23 11.00
CA THR A 293 17.52 -9.20 10.92
C THR A 293 17.97 -9.52 12.36
N ASP A 294 17.82 -10.77 12.80
CA ASP A 294 18.39 -11.17 14.09
C ASP A 294 19.93 -11.07 13.99
N MET A 295 20.59 -10.83 15.12
CA MET A 295 22.00 -10.35 15.26
C MET A 295 23.09 -11.25 14.63
N GLN A 296 22.74 -12.33 13.94
CA GLN A 296 23.60 -13.20 13.12
C GLN A 296 22.74 -13.77 11.97
N THR A 297 22.85 -13.20 10.76
CA THR A 297 22.28 -13.83 9.55
C THR A 297 23.18 -14.99 9.14
N ASP A 298 23.10 -16.11 9.86
CA ASP A 298 23.68 -17.37 9.39
C ASP A 298 22.78 -17.99 8.32
N SER A 299 23.33 -18.95 7.57
CA SER A 299 22.63 -19.76 6.54
C SER A 299 21.30 -20.40 6.99
N SER A 300 21.00 -20.38 8.29
CA SER A 300 19.78 -20.88 8.92
C SER A 300 18.66 -19.83 9.09
N ASN A 301 18.91 -18.52 9.00
CA ASN A 301 17.90 -17.47 9.18
C ASN A 301 17.85 -16.48 8.00
N PRO A 302 16.98 -16.71 6.99
CA PRO A 302 16.95 -15.91 5.78
C PRO A 302 16.32 -14.54 5.98
N ILE A 303 16.80 -13.54 5.23
CA ILE A 303 16.34 -12.15 5.25
C ILE A 303 14.82 -12.05 5.02
N ASP A 304 14.12 -11.31 5.89
CA ASP A 304 12.68 -11.03 5.76
C ASP A 304 12.41 -9.78 4.91
N TYR A 305 12.06 -10.00 3.65
CA TYR A 305 11.71 -8.95 2.68
C TYR A 305 10.31 -8.33 2.86
N THR A 306 9.63 -8.63 3.95
CA THR A 306 8.26 -8.15 4.20
C THR A 306 8.16 -7.11 5.30
N ARG A 307 9.30 -6.69 5.86
CA ARG A 307 9.40 -5.78 7.01
C ARG A 307 10.30 -4.59 6.74
N GLY A 308 9.99 -3.48 7.42
CA GLY A 308 10.69 -2.22 7.33
C GLY A 308 11.15 -1.82 5.92
N VAL A 309 12.41 -1.40 5.85
CA VAL A 309 13.10 -1.00 4.62
C VAL A 309 13.26 -2.13 3.60
N MET A 310 13.27 -3.40 4.04
CA MET A 310 13.52 -4.57 3.20
C MET A 310 12.42 -4.79 2.14
N GLN A 311 11.27 -4.14 2.29
CA GLN A 311 10.19 -4.17 1.32
C GLN A 311 10.53 -3.41 0.01
N THR A 312 11.54 -2.54 0.04
CA THR A 312 11.95 -1.67 -1.07
C THR A 312 12.14 -2.45 -2.37
N ILE A 313 11.62 -1.90 -3.48
CA ILE A 313 11.85 -2.45 -4.82
C ILE A 313 13.26 -2.06 -5.25
N GLY A 314 14.08 -3.05 -5.60
CA GLY A 314 15.47 -2.86 -6.00
C GLY A 314 16.49 -3.50 -5.06
N PHE A 315 16.07 -4.08 -3.93
CA PHE A 315 16.97 -4.81 -3.04
C PHE A 315 16.73 -6.32 -3.14
N LYS A 316 15.50 -6.78 -2.84
CA LYS A 316 15.12 -8.20 -2.94
C LYS A 316 15.28 -8.78 -4.34
N GLU A 317 15.12 -7.95 -5.38
CA GLU A 317 15.34 -8.38 -6.77
C GLU A 317 16.82 -8.72 -7.07
N PHE A 318 17.75 -8.21 -6.27
CA PHE A 318 19.19 -8.43 -6.39
C PHE A 318 19.73 -9.47 -5.40
N ASP A 319 18.89 -10.12 -4.59
CA ASP A 319 19.32 -11.07 -3.57
C ASP A 319 20.21 -12.21 -4.12
N ALA A 320 19.83 -12.79 -5.25
CA ALA A 320 20.62 -13.85 -5.91
C ALA A 320 21.99 -13.33 -6.41
N TYR A 321 22.04 -12.10 -6.89
CA TYR A 321 23.27 -11.44 -7.33
C TYR A 321 24.19 -11.13 -6.13
N LEU A 322 23.62 -10.54 -5.06
CA LEU A 322 24.35 -10.19 -3.84
C LEU A 322 24.89 -11.42 -3.11
N THR A 323 24.08 -12.49 -3.02
CA THR A 323 24.53 -13.75 -2.41
C THR A 323 25.71 -14.36 -3.16
N LYS A 324 25.69 -14.31 -4.50
CA LYS A 324 26.84 -14.76 -5.31
C LYS A 324 28.05 -13.85 -5.22
N LEU A 325 27.86 -12.57 -4.91
CA LEU A 325 28.94 -11.63 -4.63
C LEU A 325 29.58 -11.89 -3.25
N ASP A 326 28.78 -12.29 -2.26
CA ASP A 326 29.23 -12.63 -0.90
C ASP A 326 29.98 -13.98 -0.85
N GLU A 327 29.60 -14.96 -1.70
CA GLU A 327 30.27 -16.25 -1.86
C GLU A 327 31.68 -16.09 -2.49
N HIS A 328 32.69 -15.76 -1.69
CA HIS A 328 34.10 -15.60 -2.11
C HIS A 328 34.78 -16.95 -2.49
N ALA A 329 34.37 -17.58 -3.60
CA ALA A 329 35.05 -18.75 -4.20
C ALA A 329 35.61 -18.40 -5.61
N PRO A 330 36.65 -19.09 -6.11
CA PRO A 330 37.70 -18.50 -6.97
C PRO A 330 37.09 -17.78 -8.17
N SER A 331 37.22 -16.45 -8.20
CA SER A 331 36.64 -15.53 -9.20
C SER A 331 35.36 -16.06 -9.86
N PRO A 332 34.15 -15.68 -9.38
CA PRO A 332 32.92 -16.03 -10.09
C PRO A 332 33.10 -15.72 -11.57
N THR A 333 32.77 -16.66 -12.44
CA THR A 333 32.97 -16.48 -13.88
C THR A 333 32.22 -15.21 -14.26
N THR A 334 32.92 -14.19 -14.77
CA THR A 334 32.36 -12.85 -15.00
C THR A 334 31.02 -12.90 -15.75
N GLN A 335 30.84 -13.92 -16.59
CA GLN A 335 29.64 -14.18 -17.36
C GLN A 335 28.40 -14.57 -16.51
N GLU A 336 28.56 -15.36 -15.44
CA GLU A 336 27.43 -15.75 -14.57
C GLU A 336 26.95 -14.56 -13.73
N LEU A 337 27.90 -13.78 -13.20
CA LEU A 337 27.59 -12.60 -12.40
C LEU A 337 26.87 -11.53 -13.23
N GLU A 338 27.34 -11.27 -14.46
CA GLU A 338 26.67 -10.37 -15.39
C GLU A 338 25.27 -10.87 -15.80
N LYS A 339 25.08 -12.20 -15.93
CA LYS A 339 23.76 -12.77 -16.18
C LYS A 339 22.80 -12.54 -15.02
N LEU A 340 23.23 -12.80 -13.78
CA LEU A 340 22.40 -12.55 -12.58
C LEU A 340 22.08 -11.07 -12.40
N LYS A 341 23.06 -10.20 -12.68
CA LYS A 341 22.88 -8.75 -12.68
C LYS A 341 21.82 -8.31 -13.69
N ALA A 342 21.89 -8.79 -14.92
CA ALA A 342 20.90 -8.49 -15.95
C ALA A 342 19.49 -8.96 -15.55
N GLN A 343 19.38 -10.19 -15.03
CA GLN A 343 18.11 -10.74 -14.54
C GLN A 343 17.52 -9.93 -13.37
N ALA A 344 18.36 -9.47 -12.45
CA ALA A 344 17.94 -8.63 -11.33
C ALA A 344 17.41 -7.26 -11.81
N VAL A 345 18.08 -6.64 -12.79
CA VAL A 345 17.63 -5.38 -13.40
C VAL A 345 16.28 -5.55 -14.09
N GLU A 346 16.09 -6.61 -14.90
CA GLU A 346 14.81 -6.91 -15.53
C GLU A 346 13.69 -7.16 -14.50
N SER A 347 14.01 -7.88 -13.42
CA SER A 347 13.09 -8.14 -12.32
C SER A 347 12.67 -6.84 -11.62
N MET A 348 13.62 -5.93 -11.35
CA MET A 348 13.37 -4.61 -10.76
C MET A 348 12.51 -3.72 -11.67
N GLN A 349 12.80 -3.68 -12.97
CA GLN A 349 11.98 -2.97 -13.95
C GLN A 349 10.54 -3.51 -13.96
N ALA A 350 10.39 -4.83 -14.02
CA ALA A 350 9.08 -5.47 -13.99
C ALA A 350 8.33 -5.21 -12.67
N ALA A 351 9.02 -5.23 -11.52
CA ALA A 351 8.45 -4.89 -10.21
C ALA A 351 7.99 -3.43 -10.15
N THR A 352 8.79 -2.50 -10.68
CA THR A 352 8.48 -1.07 -10.75
C THR A 352 7.25 -0.80 -11.61
N ARG A 353 7.15 -1.41 -12.81
CA ARG A 353 5.96 -1.32 -13.67
C ARG A 353 4.71 -1.89 -12.98
N ARG A 354 4.82 -3.04 -12.31
CA ARG A 354 3.71 -3.62 -11.54
C ARG A 354 3.26 -2.70 -10.42
N TYR A 355 4.20 -2.06 -9.72
CA TYR A 355 3.89 -1.10 -8.65
C TYR A 355 3.15 0.13 -9.19
N ALA A 356 3.62 0.73 -10.27
CA ALA A 356 2.94 1.86 -10.93
C ALA A 356 1.49 1.51 -11.33
N ARG A 357 1.27 0.33 -11.94
CA ARG A 357 -0.08 -0.12 -12.32
C ARG A 357 -1.00 -0.34 -11.11
N LYS A 358 -0.46 -0.87 -10.00
CA LYS A 358 -1.20 -0.99 -8.73
C LYS A 358 -1.60 0.38 -8.17
N GLN A 359 -0.71 1.37 -8.25
CA GLN A 359 -1.00 2.74 -7.83
C GLN A 359 -2.15 3.35 -8.63
N VAL A 360 -2.12 3.27 -9.97
CA VAL A 360 -3.23 3.75 -10.82
C VAL A 360 -4.54 3.06 -10.46
N THR A 361 -4.51 1.73 -10.33
CA THR A 361 -5.70 0.93 -9.98
C THR A 361 -6.28 1.39 -8.64
N TRP A 362 -5.41 1.64 -7.66
CA TRP A 362 -5.84 2.10 -6.35
C TRP A 362 -6.44 3.50 -6.41
N ILE A 363 -5.84 4.46 -7.15
CA ILE A 363 -6.41 5.81 -7.31
C ILE A 363 -7.78 5.73 -7.98
N LYS A 364 -7.90 5.00 -9.10
CA LYS A 364 -9.15 4.86 -9.85
C LYS A 364 -10.27 4.19 -9.06
N ASN A 365 -9.94 3.17 -8.26
CA ASN A 365 -10.96 2.36 -7.59
C ASN A 365 -11.25 2.79 -6.15
N LYS A 366 -10.35 3.56 -5.50
CA LYS A 366 -10.50 3.96 -4.10
C LYS A 366 -10.47 5.47 -3.91
N LEU A 367 -9.34 6.12 -4.14
CA LEU A 367 -9.18 7.54 -3.80
C LEU A 367 -10.03 8.47 -4.67
N GLY A 368 -9.97 8.33 -6.00
CA GLY A 368 -10.75 9.15 -6.92
C GLY A 368 -12.25 9.10 -6.58
N PRO A 369 -12.89 7.91 -6.52
CA PRO A 369 -14.28 7.79 -6.11
C PRO A 369 -14.57 8.39 -4.73
N LYS A 370 -13.70 8.17 -3.73
CA LYS A 370 -13.88 8.75 -2.38
C LYS A 370 -13.83 10.28 -2.43
N CYS A 371 -12.85 10.86 -3.12
CA CYS A 371 -12.75 12.32 -3.28
C CYS A 371 -13.97 12.91 -3.98
N LEU A 372 -14.47 12.27 -5.04
CA LEU A 372 -15.65 12.75 -5.75
C LEU A 372 -16.94 12.60 -4.93
N MET A 373 -17.09 11.52 -4.15
CA MET A 373 -18.22 11.36 -3.23
C MET A 373 -18.22 12.43 -2.14
N GLU A 374 -17.06 12.72 -1.55
CA GLU A 374 -16.93 13.79 -0.55
C GLU A 374 -17.19 15.18 -1.14
N ALA A 375 -16.73 15.44 -2.38
CA ALA A 375 -17.02 16.69 -3.08
C ALA A 375 -18.53 16.92 -3.27
N ARG A 376 -19.35 15.85 -3.33
CA ARG A 376 -20.81 15.92 -3.43
C ARG A 376 -21.53 16.12 -2.09
N LYS A 377 -21.04 15.50 -1.02
CA LYS A 377 -21.70 15.55 0.30
C LYS A 377 -21.65 16.94 0.93
N ALA A 378 -20.65 17.73 0.60
CA ALA A 378 -20.53 19.08 1.11
C ALA A 378 -21.65 19.94 0.54
N ASP A 379 -22.54 20.44 1.42
CA ASP A 379 -23.42 21.57 1.14
C ASP A 379 -22.59 22.70 0.52
N MET A 380 -22.68 22.79 -0.80
CA MET A 380 -22.04 23.74 -1.72
C MET A 380 -20.62 24.23 -1.36
N SER A 381 -19.67 23.72 -2.15
CA SER A 381 -18.41 24.38 -2.53
C SER A 381 -17.25 24.36 -1.51
N GLY A 382 -16.34 23.39 -1.67
CA GLY A 382 -14.91 23.73 -1.61
C GLY A 382 -14.05 23.06 -0.55
N SER A 383 -14.54 22.03 0.15
CA SER A 383 -13.73 21.28 1.12
C SER A 383 -12.74 20.31 0.46
N ILE A 384 -13.06 19.73 -0.71
CA ILE A 384 -12.12 18.90 -1.47
C ILE A 384 -12.23 19.17 -2.95
N ALA A 385 -11.09 19.21 -3.62
CA ALA A 385 -11.00 19.26 -5.07
C ALA A 385 -10.05 18.18 -5.58
N PHE A 386 -10.37 17.60 -6.74
CA PHE A 386 -9.62 16.49 -7.32
C PHE A 386 -9.41 16.74 -8.81
N TRP A 387 -8.15 16.92 -9.22
CA TRP A 387 -7.75 17.21 -10.60
C TRP A 387 -6.77 16.18 -11.10
N ALA A 388 -6.99 15.65 -12.30
CA ALA A 388 -5.99 14.91 -13.04
C ALA A 388 -5.19 15.83 -13.96
N LEU A 389 -3.87 15.65 -13.99
CA LEU A 389 -2.94 16.37 -14.86
C LEU A 389 -2.22 15.37 -15.75
N ASP A 390 -2.18 15.65 -17.06
CA ASP A 390 -1.54 14.77 -18.04
C ASP A 390 -0.04 15.02 -18.14
N ALA A 391 0.72 14.08 -17.60
CA ALA A 391 2.18 14.02 -17.64
C ALA A 391 2.69 13.01 -18.69
N SER A 392 1.88 12.64 -19.70
CA SER A 392 2.27 11.68 -20.76
C SER A 392 3.36 12.21 -21.70
N ASP A 393 3.39 13.52 -21.93
CA ASP A 393 4.42 14.20 -22.72
C ASP A 393 5.19 15.18 -21.84
N LEU A 394 6.49 14.94 -21.66
CA LEU A 394 7.36 15.81 -20.87
C LEU A 394 7.70 17.12 -21.58
N THR A 395 7.61 17.17 -22.92
CA THR A 395 7.85 18.41 -23.67
C THR A 395 6.74 19.44 -23.39
N ALA A 396 5.54 18.95 -23.09
CA ALA A 396 4.40 19.75 -22.68
C ALA A 396 4.28 19.93 -21.15
N TRP A 397 5.28 19.52 -20.36
CA TRP A 397 5.24 19.55 -18.89
C TRP A 397 4.88 20.92 -18.32
N SER A 398 5.56 21.98 -18.77
CA SER A 398 5.33 23.34 -18.28
C SER A 398 3.86 23.70 -18.41
N LYS A 399 3.25 23.44 -19.56
CA LYS A 399 1.86 23.79 -19.84
C LYS A 399 0.87 22.89 -19.11
N ASN A 400 1.01 21.57 -19.26
CA ASN A 400 -0.03 20.61 -18.85
C ASN A 400 0.03 20.25 -17.36
N VAL A 401 1.19 20.42 -16.72
CA VAL A 401 1.41 20.00 -15.34
C VAL A 401 1.88 21.16 -14.47
N GLY A 402 2.98 21.81 -14.82
CA GLY A 402 3.60 22.87 -14.00
C GLY A 402 2.70 24.09 -13.82
N ASP A 403 2.48 24.84 -14.92
CA ASP A 403 1.69 26.07 -14.94
C ASP A 403 0.23 25.83 -14.55
N GLU A 404 -0.36 24.74 -15.07
CA GLU A 404 -1.74 24.37 -14.75
C GLU A 404 -1.90 23.95 -13.28
N GLY A 405 -0.97 23.15 -12.74
CA GLY A 405 -1.01 22.74 -11.33
C GLY A 405 -0.80 23.92 -10.39
N VAL A 406 0.09 24.86 -10.72
CA VAL A 406 0.29 26.11 -9.96
C VAL A 406 -0.95 27.01 -10.02
N ARG A 407 -1.59 27.13 -11.20
CA ARG A 407 -2.83 27.91 -11.37
C ARG A 407 -3.94 27.36 -10.49
N LEU A 408 -4.21 26.06 -10.58
CA LEU A 408 -5.22 25.36 -9.78
C LEU A 408 -4.93 25.42 -8.28
N ALA A 409 -3.66 25.32 -7.88
CA ALA A 409 -3.25 25.46 -6.48
C ALA A 409 -3.54 26.87 -5.94
N ASN A 410 -3.24 27.93 -6.70
CA ASN A 410 -3.55 29.30 -6.30
C ASN A 410 -5.06 29.54 -6.20
N GLU A 411 -5.85 29.07 -7.17
CA GLU A 411 -7.31 29.15 -7.13
C GLU A 411 -7.90 28.39 -5.94
N PHE A 412 -7.33 27.22 -5.63
CA PHE A 412 -7.73 26.47 -4.45
C PHE A 412 -7.39 27.24 -3.17
N ILE A 413 -6.15 27.71 -3.00
CA ILE A 413 -5.75 28.46 -1.80
C ILE A 413 -6.64 29.70 -1.62
N ALA A 414 -6.94 30.42 -2.69
CA ALA A 414 -7.81 31.61 -2.69
C ALA A 414 -9.30 31.31 -2.47
N GLY A 415 -9.73 30.05 -2.59
CA GLY A 415 -11.15 29.67 -2.47
C GLY A 415 -11.97 29.88 -3.75
N THR A 416 -11.33 30.23 -4.86
CA THR A 416 -11.99 30.57 -6.15
C THR A 416 -12.05 29.42 -7.14
N HIS A 417 -11.50 28.25 -6.79
CA HIS A 417 -11.51 27.07 -7.66
C HIS A 417 -12.92 26.64 -8.10
N ALA A 418 -13.00 26.05 -9.29
CA ALA A 418 -14.22 25.43 -9.78
C ALA A 418 -14.62 24.24 -8.89
N SER A 419 -15.91 24.15 -8.57
CA SER A 419 -16.46 23.05 -7.76
C SER A 419 -16.53 21.73 -8.53
N LYS A 420 -16.54 21.77 -9.88
CA LYS A 420 -16.60 20.58 -10.73
C LYS A 420 -15.20 20.12 -11.16
N PRO A 421 -14.88 18.81 -11.10
CA PRO A 421 -13.67 18.26 -11.70
C PRO A 421 -13.58 18.52 -13.20
N SER A 422 -12.36 18.52 -13.76
CA SER A 422 -12.17 18.65 -15.21
C SER A 422 -12.71 17.43 -15.97
N ASP A 423 -13.13 17.63 -17.22
CA ASP A 423 -13.62 16.55 -18.09
C ASP A 423 -12.58 15.43 -18.25
N PHE A 424 -11.29 15.79 -18.32
CA PHE A 424 -10.18 14.84 -18.34
C PHE A 424 -10.16 13.94 -17.09
N THR A 425 -10.43 14.51 -15.92
CA THR A 425 -10.50 13.76 -14.65
C THR A 425 -11.65 12.76 -14.67
N LEU A 426 -12.82 13.18 -15.15
CA LEU A 426 -14.02 12.33 -15.26
C LEU A 426 -13.79 11.19 -16.26
N GLN A 427 -13.20 11.49 -17.42
CA GLN A 427 -12.85 10.50 -18.44
C GLN A 427 -11.87 9.44 -17.90
N LEU A 428 -10.83 9.85 -17.16
CA LEU A 428 -9.86 8.93 -16.57
C LEU A 428 -10.48 7.99 -15.53
N LEU A 429 -11.45 8.48 -14.77
CA LEU A 429 -12.22 7.70 -13.80
C LEU A 429 -13.36 6.90 -14.43
N GLN A 430 -13.61 7.07 -15.75
CA GLN A 430 -14.71 6.44 -16.48
C GLN A 430 -16.06 6.75 -15.85
N VAL A 431 -16.26 8.02 -15.48
CA VAL A 431 -17.49 8.55 -14.91
C VAL A 431 -18.15 9.41 -15.99
N GLU A 432 -19.25 8.93 -16.55
CA GLU A 432 -19.97 9.62 -17.65
C GLU A 432 -20.65 10.90 -17.17
N ASP A 433 -21.09 10.94 -15.90
CA ASP A 433 -21.64 12.13 -15.28
C ASP A 433 -21.14 12.28 -13.84
N ALA A 434 -20.60 13.47 -13.53
CA ALA A 434 -20.24 13.88 -12.18
C ALA A 434 -21.46 13.98 -11.25
N GLU A 435 -22.68 13.75 -11.73
CA GLU A 435 -23.93 13.55 -10.96
C GLU A 435 -24.32 12.07 -10.76
N LEU A 436 -23.82 11.12 -11.56
CA LEU A 436 -24.19 9.68 -11.54
C LEU A 436 -23.06 8.75 -11.02
N LEU A 437 -22.36 9.13 -9.95
CA LEU A 437 -21.46 8.21 -9.29
C LEU A 437 -22.36 7.19 -8.59
N PRO A 438 -22.19 5.89 -8.85
CA PRO A 438 -22.92 4.90 -8.08
C PRO A 438 -22.59 5.12 -6.57
N PRO A 439 -23.58 5.02 -5.66
CA PRO A 439 -23.40 5.22 -4.21
C PRO A 439 -22.30 4.32 -3.62
N THR A 440 -21.99 3.25 -4.33
CA THR A 440 -20.86 2.36 -4.11
C THR A 440 -19.88 2.60 -5.24
N GLY A 441 -18.60 2.87 -4.95
CA GLY A 441 -17.58 3.14 -5.97
C GLY A 441 -17.49 2.04 -7.04
N THR A 442 -16.58 2.21 -8.02
CA THR A 442 -16.37 1.30 -9.16
C THR A 442 -16.84 -0.16 -8.94
N PRO A 443 -17.44 -0.85 -9.94
CA PRO A 443 -17.95 -2.24 -9.84
C PRO A 443 -16.94 -3.32 -9.38
N SER A 444 -15.72 -2.93 -8.98
CA SER A 444 -14.70 -3.70 -8.27
C SER A 444 -14.84 -3.66 -6.74
N LEU A 445 -15.70 -2.82 -6.17
CA LEU A 445 -15.99 -2.72 -4.73
C LEU A 445 -17.24 -3.55 -4.34
N LYS A 446 -17.49 -4.68 -5.04
CA LYS A 446 -18.75 -5.40 -4.92
C LYS A 446 -18.99 -5.92 -3.50
N ALA A 447 -20.17 -5.59 -3.01
CA ALA A 447 -20.80 -6.01 -1.76
C ALA A 447 -21.13 -7.52 -1.69
N ASP A 448 -20.54 -8.35 -2.54
CA ASP A 448 -20.78 -9.79 -2.57
C ASP A 448 -19.56 -10.54 -2.04
N TRP A 449 -19.52 -10.71 -0.72
CA TRP A 449 -18.50 -11.48 0.00
C TRP A 449 -18.80 -12.98 0.02
N THR A 450 -19.72 -13.48 -0.81
CA THR A 450 -20.04 -14.91 -0.83
C THR A 450 -18.81 -15.71 -1.26
N SER A 451 -18.45 -16.70 -0.45
CA SER A 451 -17.32 -17.57 -0.71
C SER A 451 -17.82 -18.89 -1.29
N ARG A 452 -17.18 -19.36 -2.36
CA ARG A 452 -17.49 -20.65 -3.00
C ARG A 452 -16.23 -21.48 -3.13
N VAL A 453 -16.35 -22.76 -2.83
CA VAL A 453 -15.25 -23.72 -2.93
C VAL A 453 -15.37 -24.48 -4.24
N CYS A 454 -14.28 -24.52 -5.00
CA CYS A 454 -14.15 -25.38 -6.18
C CYS A 454 -13.46 -26.67 -5.78
N GLU A 455 -14.22 -27.77 -5.72
CA GLU A 455 -13.70 -29.11 -5.39
C GLU A 455 -12.77 -29.69 -6.47
N VAL A 456 -12.82 -29.13 -7.69
CA VAL A 456 -12.04 -29.63 -8.84
C VAL A 456 -10.65 -29.02 -8.89
N CYS A 457 -10.54 -27.75 -8.53
CA CYS A 457 -9.27 -27.03 -8.57
C CYS A 457 -8.64 -27.09 -7.18
N LEU A 458 -7.39 -27.53 -7.13
CA LEU A 458 -6.59 -27.47 -5.91
C LEU A 458 -5.68 -26.24 -5.94
N ASP A 459 -5.45 -25.65 -4.77
CA ASP A 459 -4.42 -24.64 -4.58
C ASP A 459 -3.01 -25.27 -4.50
N LYS A 460 -2.00 -24.44 -4.23
CA LYS A 460 -0.61 -24.91 -4.11
C LYS A 460 -0.39 -25.86 -2.93
N GLY A 461 -1.22 -25.78 -1.89
CA GLY A 461 -1.19 -26.65 -0.71
C GLY A 461 -2.08 -27.88 -0.83
N GLY A 462 -2.64 -28.15 -2.02
CA GLY A 462 -3.49 -29.31 -2.26
C GLY A 462 -4.91 -29.19 -1.69
N LYS A 463 -5.33 -28.01 -1.21
CA LYS A 463 -6.68 -27.78 -0.68
C LYS A 463 -7.63 -27.33 -1.80
N PRO A 464 -8.94 -27.62 -1.71
CA PRO A 464 -9.94 -27.10 -2.65
C PRO A 464 -9.86 -25.58 -2.77
N LYS A 465 -9.92 -25.08 -4.01
CA LYS A 465 -9.72 -23.66 -4.30
C LYS A 465 -10.92 -22.84 -3.87
N LEU A 466 -10.73 -21.92 -2.92
CA LEU A 466 -11.73 -20.94 -2.51
C LEU A 466 -11.75 -19.74 -3.46
N VAL A 467 -12.94 -19.24 -3.79
CA VAL A 467 -13.16 -18.06 -4.63
C VAL A 467 -14.22 -17.18 -3.98
N HIS A 468 -13.91 -15.89 -3.79
CA HIS A 468 -14.82 -14.90 -3.22
C HIS A 468 -15.53 -14.11 -4.32
N GLY A 469 -16.86 -13.98 -4.21
CA GLY A 469 -17.72 -13.21 -5.10
C GLY A 469 -18.32 -14.03 -6.25
N ALA A 470 -19.60 -13.79 -6.57
CA ALA A 470 -20.27 -14.49 -7.66
C ALA A 470 -19.66 -14.19 -9.04
N ARG A 471 -19.10 -12.98 -9.24
CA ARG A 471 -18.45 -12.61 -10.51
C ARG A 471 -17.14 -13.37 -10.71
N GLU A 472 -16.30 -13.39 -9.70
CA GLU A 472 -15.01 -14.07 -9.69
C GLU A 472 -15.21 -15.58 -9.83
N TRP A 473 -16.26 -16.13 -9.21
CA TRP A 473 -16.68 -17.51 -9.43
C TRP A 473 -17.03 -17.77 -10.90
N ALA A 474 -17.84 -16.91 -11.52
CA ALA A 474 -18.19 -17.04 -12.93
C ALA A 474 -16.96 -16.96 -13.85
N ILE A 475 -15.99 -16.11 -13.53
CA ILE A 475 -14.71 -16.02 -14.25
C ILE A 475 -13.88 -17.30 -14.03
N HIS A 476 -13.82 -17.79 -12.79
CA HIS A 476 -13.08 -19.00 -12.43
C HIS A 476 -13.59 -20.22 -13.21
N VAL A 477 -14.91 -20.46 -13.21
CA VAL A 477 -15.53 -21.60 -13.90
C VAL A 477 -15.28 -21.55 -15.42
N LYS A 478 -15.20 -20.35 -16.00
CA LYS A 478 -14.89 -20.16 -17.43
C LYS A 478 -13.39 -20.18 -17.74
N SER A 479 -12.51 -20.24 -16.72
CA SER A 479 -11.07 -20.13 -16.93
C SER A 479 -10.47 -21.38 -17.58
N ASN A 480 -9.46 -21.19 -18.44
CA ASN A 480 -8.73 -22.29 -19.07
C ASN A 480 -8.12 -23.27 -18.05
N SER A 481 -7.71 -22.77 -16.88
CA SER A 481 -7.19 -23.60 -15.79
C SER A 481 -8.26 -24.55 -15.24
N HIS A 482 -9.45 -24.03 -14.94
CA HIS A 482 -10.57 -24.83 -14.45
C HIS A 482 -11.01 -25.87 -15.48
N THR A 483 -11.22 -25.45 -16.74
CA THR A 483 -11.60 -26.36 -17.83
C THR A 483 -10.60 -27.50 -18.04
N LYS A 484 -9.29 -27.22 -17.91
CA LYS A 484 -8.25 -28.26 -17.99
C LYS A 484 -8.34 -29.25 -16.83
N MET A 485 -8.59 -28.77 -15.60
CA MET A 485 -8.72 -29.63 -14.43
C MET A 485 -9.97 -30.51 -14.49
N VAL A 486 -11.13 -29.96 -14.88
CA VAL A 486 -12.37 -30.72 -15.10
C VAL A 486 -12.15 -31.84 -16.12
N LYS A 487 -11.52 -31.54 -17.26
CA LYS A 487 -11.18 -32.55 -18.28
C LYS A 487 -10.22 -33.62 -17.77
N ARG A 488 -9.31 -33.28 -16.86
CA ARG A 488 -8.39 -34.25 -16.23
C ARG A 488 -9.12 -35.15 -15.24
N GLN A 489 -10.04 -34.60 -14.44
CA GLN A 489 -10.84 -35.36 -13.49
C GLN A 489 -11.77 -36.34 -14.21
N LYS A 490 -12.45 -35.89 -15.27
CA LYS A 490 -13.31 -36.75 -16.11
C LYS A 490 -12.54 -37.95 -16.66
N ARG A 491 -11.36 -37.71 -17.26
CA ARG A 491 -10.49 -38.80 -17.76
C ARG A 491 -10.04 -39.78 -16.68
N ARG A 492 -9.79 -39.29 -15.46
CA ARG A 492 -9.46 -40.17 -14.32
C ARG A 492 -10.66 -41.02 -13.89
N GLN A 493 -11.87 -40.48 -13.90
CA GLN A 493 -13.09 -41.23 -13.59
C GLN A 493 -13.37 -42.28 -14.66
N GLU A 494 -13.26 -41.92 -15.94
CA GLU A 494 -13.41 -42.85 -17.07
C GLU A 494 -12.39 -44.01 -16.98
N PHE A 495 -11.14 -43.71 -16.65
CA PHE A 495 -10.11 -44.73 -16.44
C PHE A 495 -10.42 -45.65 -15.24
N LYS A 496 -10.86 -45.09 -14.10
CA LYS A 496 -11.26 -45.91 -12.94
C LYS A 496 -12.43 -46.83 -13.27
N GLN A 497 -13.45 -46.33 -13.96
CA GLN A 497 -14.59 -47.14 -14.40
C GLN A 497 -14.18 -48.23 -15.38
N TRP A 498 -13.22 -47.96 -16.27
CA TRP A 498 -12.65 -48.96 -17.16
C TRP A 498 -11.86 -50.04 -16.38
N ASP A 499 -11.02 -49.64 -15.42
CA ASP A 499 -10.23 -50.55 -14.58
C ASP A 499 -11.13 -51.42 -13.69
N GLU A 500 -12.17 -50.84 -13.08
CA GLU A 500 -13.17 -51.56 -12.30
C GLU A 500 -13.96 -52.56 -13.16
N LYS A 501 -14.38 -52.17 -14.37
CA LYS A 501 -15.03 -53.10 -15.31
C LYS A 501 -14.10 -54.24 -15.69
N LYS A 502 -12.83 -53.95 -15.98
CA LYS A 502 -11.83 -54.95 -16.34
C LYS A 502 -11.56 -55.94 -15.21
N ARG A 503 -11.51 -55.47 -13.95
CA ARG A 503 -11.39 -56.32 -12.76
C ARG A 503 -12.65 -57.14 -12.51
N ALA A 504 -13.84 -56.58 -12.74
CA ALA A 504 -15.12 -57.26 -12.55
C ALA A 504 -15.41 -58.31 -13.63
N SER A 505 -14.90 -58.15 -14.85
CA SER A 505 -15.02 -59.12 -15.94
C SER A 505 -14.09 -60.34 -15.81
N GLY A 506 -13.32 -60.46 -14.71
CA GLY A 506 -12.54 -61.66 -14.42
C GLY A 506 -11.37 -61.91 -15.36
N GLU A 507 -10.93 -60.93 -16.15
CA GLU A 507 -9.65 -60.98 -16.86
C GLU A 507 -8.52 -60.60 -15.90
N GLY A 508 -8.37 -61.42 -14.86
CA GLY A 508 -7.21 -61.44 -13.99
C GLY A 508 -6.08 -62.19 -14.68
N ASP A 509 -4.97 -61.48 -14.86
CA ASP A 509 -3.62 -62.05 -15.00
C ASP A 509 -3.26 -62.72 -16.34
N LEU A 510 -2.76 -61.90 -17.26
CA LEU A 510 -1.68 -62.33 -18.15
C LEU A 510 -0.42 -61.55 -17.79
N GLY A 511 0.21 -61.99 -16.70
CA GLY A 511 1.64 -62.22 -16.53
C GLY A 511 2.65 -61.37 -17.32
N LYS A 512 3.50 -60.70 -16.51
CA LYS A 512 4.85 -60.17 -16.80
C LYS A 512 4.97 -58.93 -17.69
#